data_AF-A0A2V7JAG7-F1
#
_entry.id   AF-A0A2V7JAG7-F1
#
_cell.length_a   1.000
_cell.length_b   1.000
_cell.length_c   1.000
_cell.angle_alpha   90.00
_cell.angle_beta   90.00
_cell.angle_gamma   90.00
#
_symmetry.space_group_name_H-M   'P 1'
#
loop_
_entity.id
_entity.type
_entity.pdbx_description
1 polymer ?
#
loop_
_entity_poly.entity_id
_entity_poly.type
_entity_poly.pdbx_seq_one_letter_code
_entity_poly.pdbx_strand_id
1 'polypeptide(L)'
;MHHGKWLTAVSVVALIMFAEREHSQSRRAWNALLNICRSTQDACARGPDGRYVRDDAEQLYQRSRGFDRRANHWLLGAQATLLATTALFIIDLHPGEGPGNIPFAPMQVGLRIAF
;
A
#
# COMPACT_ATOMS: atom_id res chain seq x y z
N MET A 1 20.96 -9.02 -15.85
CA MET A 1 19.58 -9.33 -15.40
C MET A 1 18.63 -8.29 -15.98
N HIS A 2 18.13 -8.46 -17.21
CA HIS A 2 17.47 -7.35 -17.93
C HIS A 2 15.96 -7.20 -17.62
N HIS A 3 15.28 -8.26 -17.14
CA HIS A 3 13.83 -8.24 -16.91
C HIS A 3 13.42 -8.04 -15.44
N GLY A 4 14.37 -8.07 -14.50
CA GLY A 4 14.07 -8.02 -13.05
C GLY A 4 13.34 -6.74 -12.63
N LYS A 5 13.77 -5.60 -13.17
CA LYS A 5 13.17 -4.28 -12.91
C LYS A 5 11.70 -4.17 -13.30
N TRP A 6 11.36 -4.71 -14.46
CA TRP A 6 10.00 -4.68 -14.98
C TRP A 6 9.10 -5.64 -14.21
N LEU A 7 9.64 -6.79 -13.80
CA LEU A 7 8.92 -7.72 -12.92
C LEU A 7 8.60 -7.09 -11.57
N THR A 8 9.56 -6.41 -10.93
CA THR A 8 9.30 -5.75 -9.65
C THR A 8 8.32 -4.57 -9.80
N ALA A 9 8.40 -3.80 -10.90
CA ALA A 9 7.43 -2.74 -11.20
C ALA A 9 6.00 -3.26 -11.35
N VAL A 10 5.79 -4.33 -12.13
CA VAL A 10 4.47 -4.97 -12.27
C VAL A 10 3.98 -5.51 -10.92
N SER A 11 4.88 -6.04 -10.10
CA SER A 11 4.55 -6.57 -8.78
C SER A 11 4.01 -5.47 -7.85
N VAL A 12 4.56 -4.25 -7.87
CA VAL A 12 4.02 -3.12 -7.10
C VAL A 12 2.56 -2.85 -7.46
N VAL A 13 2.23 -2.80 -8.75
CA VAL A 13 0.86 -2.57 -9.22
C VAL A 13 -0.08 -3.66 -8.72
N ALA A 14 0.32 -4.93 -8.82
CA ALA A 14 -0.47 -6.05 -8.33
C ALA A 14 -0.71 -5.97 -6.82
N LEU A 15 0.31 -5.64 -6.03
CA LEU A 15 0.21 -5.49 -4.57
C LEU A 15 -0.78 -4.38 -4.18
N ILE A 16 -0.75 -3.24 -4.88
CA ILE A 16 -1.71 -2.14 -4.68
C ILE A 16 -3.13 -2.60 -5.01
N MET A 17 -3.33 -3.33 -6.12
CA MET A 17 -4.65 -3.87 -6.46
C MET A 17 -5.19 -4.83 -5.40
N PHE A 18 -4.34 -5.69 -4.84
CA PHE A 18 -4.74 -6.58 -3.74
C PHE A 18 -5.06 -5.80 -2.46
N ALA A 19 -4.28 -4.76 -2.14
CA ALA A 19 -4.57 -3.87 -1.02
C ALA A 19 -5.94 -3.20 -1.18
N GLU A 20 -6.23 -2.62 -2.34
CA GLU A 20 -7.52 -1.98 -2.66
C GLU A 20 -8.69 -2.96 -2.56
N ARG A 21 -8.51 -4.19 -3.04
CA ARG A 21 -9.54 -5.23 -2.94
C ARG A 21 -9.88 -5.54 -1.49
N GLU A 22 -8.88 -5.75 -0.64
CA GLU A 22 -9.08 -6.00 0.79
C GLU A 22 -9.66 -4.77 1.50
N HIS A 23 -9.21 -3.56 1.15
CA HIS A 23 -9.74 -2.31 1.69
C HIS A 23 -11.23 -2.13 1.34
N SER A 24 -11.63 -2.46 0.10
CA SER A 24 -13.04 -2.44 -0.31
C SER A 24 -13.91 -3.36 0.55
N GLN A 25 -13.38 -4.53 0.93
CA GLN A 25 -14.09 -5.48 1.80
C GLN A 25 -14.22 -4.92 3.22
N SER A 26 -13.16 -4.29 3.74
CA SER A 26 -13.18 -3.60 5.03
C SER A 26 -14.27 -2.52 5.05
N ARG A 27 -14.33 -1.68 4.01
CA ARG A 27 -15.33 -0.61 3.88
C ARG A 27 -16.75 -1.16 3.87
N ARG A 28 -17.01 -2.30 3.20
CA ARG A 28 -18.34 -2.93 3.21
C ARG A 28 -18.75 -3.37 4.62
N ALA A 29 -17.86 -4.03 5.36
CA ALA A 29 -18.13 -4.45 6.74
C ALA A 29 -18.32 -3.24 7.68
N TRP A 30 -17.49 -2.20 7.52
CA TRP A 30 -17.60 -0.96 8.28
C TRP A 30 -18.90 -0.20 8.00
N ASN A 31 -19.33 -0.12 6.74
CA ASN A 31 -20.59 0.52 6.37
C ASN A 31 -21.80 -0.24 6.93
N ALA A 32 -21.75 -1.58 6.99
CA ALA A 32 -22.77 -2.38 7.64
C ALA A 32 -22.86 -2.08 9.15
N LEU A 33 -21.72 -1.93 9.83
CA LEU A 33 -21.66 -1.50 11.23
C LEU A 33 -22.25 -0.09 11.40
N LEU A 34 -21.87 0.86 10.55
CA LEU A 34 -22.41 2.22 10.56
C LEU A 34 -23.93 2.24 10.38
N ASN A 35 -24.48 1.38 9.53
CA ASN A 35 -25.93 1.28 9.35
C ASN A 35 -26.63 0.82 10.63
N ILE A 36 -26.05 -0.15 11.36
CA ILE A 36 -26.55 -0.58 12.66
C ILE A 36 -26.48 0.56 13.67
N CYS A 37 -25.34 1.25 13.77
CA CYS A 37 -25.16 2.39 14.67
C CYS A 37 -26.14 3.53 14.40
N ARG A 38 -26.51 3.73 13.13
CA ARG A 38 -27.45 4.77 12.72
C ARG A 38 -28.92 4.37 12.92
N SER A 39 -29.22 3.09 13.05
CA SER A 39 -30.61 2.61 13.20
C SER A 39 -31.20 2.90 14.59
N THR A 40 -30.40 2.76 15.65
CA THR A 40 -30.82 3.03 17.03
C THR A 40 -29.62 3.51 17.87
N GLN A 41 -29.88 4.43 18.80
CA GLN A 41 -28.83 5.12 19.57
C GLN A 41 -27.99 4.16 20.44
N ASP A 42 -28.60 3.09 20.95
CA ASP A 42 -27.93 2.12 21.82
C ASP A 42 -27.27 0.97 21.05
N ALA A 43 -27.48 0.87 19.73
CA ALA A 43 -26.93 -0.24 18.93
C ALA A 43 -25.40 -0.27 18.88
N CYS A 44 -24.76 0.87 19.12
CA CYS A 44 -23.30 0.98 19.15
C CYS A 44 -22.77 1.36 20.53
N ALA A 45 -23.55 1.07 21.58
CA ALA A 45 -23.06 1.13 22.95
C ALA A 45 -21.86 0.18 23.11
N ARG A 46 -20.82 0.69 23.78
CA ARG A 46 -19.61 -0.07 24.11
C ARG A 46 -19.62 -0.42 25.58
N GLY A 47 -19.23 -1.64 25.89
CA GLY A 47 -19.05 -2.09 27.27
C GLY A 47 -17.80 -1.46 27.90
N PRO A 48 -17.57 -1.72 29.21
CA PRO A 48 -16.39 -1.24 29.93
C PRO A 48 -15.07 -1.75 29.32
N ASP A 49 -15.11 -2.90 28.62
CA ASP A 49 -13.96 -3.46 27.90
C ASP A 49 -13.67 -2.75 26.56
N GLY A 50 -14.48 -1.77 26.16
CA GLY A 50 -14.37 -1.07 24.86
C GLY A 50 -14.92 -1.84 23.65
N ARG A 51 -15.39 -3.07 23.84
CA ARG A 51 -16.11 -3.88 22.83
C ARG A 51 -17.55 -3.41 22.65
N TYR A 52 -18.14 -3.62 21.49
CA TYR A 52 -19.58 -3.39 21.33
C TYR A 52 -20.37 -4.36 22.21
N VAL A 53 -21.43 -3.85 22.87
CA VAL A 53 -22.32 -4.68 23.71
C VAL A 53 -23.12 -5.65 22.83
N ARG A 54 -23.40 -5.25 21.60
CA ARG A 54 -24.06 -6.08 20.59
C ARG A 54 -23.05 -6.96 19.85
N ASP A 55 -23.31 -8.26 19.84
CA ASP A 55 -22.45 -9.26 19.19
C ASP A 55 -22.35 -9.06 17.67
N ASP A 56 -23.43 -8.64 17.01
CA ASP A 56 -23.45 -8.42 15.56
C ASP A 56 -22.62 -7.19 15.16
N ALA A 57 -22.67 -6.12 15.95
CA ALA A 57 -21.83 -4.94 15.80
C ALA A 57 -20.34 -5.28 16.03
N GLU A 58 -20.02 -6.02 17.09
CA GLU A 58 -18.65 -6.46 17.38
C GLU A 58 -18.09 -7.35 16.25
N GLN A 59 -18.89 -8.28 15.75
CA GLN A 59 -18.48 -9.16 14.65
C GLN A 59 -18.13 -8.36 13.38
N LEU A 60 -18.94 -7.37 13.01
CA LEU A 60 -18.68 -6.52 11.85
C LEU A 60 -17.43 -5.66 12.03
N TYR A 61 -17.23 -5.13 13.25
CA TYR A 61 -16.03 -4.38 13.61
C TYR A 61 -14.76 -5.24 13.46
N GLN A 62 -14.75 -6.43 14.06
CA GLN A 62 -13.62 -7.34 13.99
C GLN A 62 -13.34 -7.79 12.55
N ARG A 63 -14.40 -8.02 11.76
CA ARG A 63 -14.28 -8.34 10.34
C ARG A 63 -13.63 -7.21 9.55
N SER A 64 -14.09 -5.96 9.72
CA SER A 64 -13.47 -4.77 9.10
C SER A 64 -12.00 -4.66 9.48
N ARG A 65 -11.67 -4.79 10.78
CA ARG A 65 -10.29 -4.78 11.26
C ARG A 65 -9.42 -5.92 10.72
N GLY A 66 -10.00 -7.07 10.41
CA GLY A 66 -9.29 -8.19 9.78
C GLY A 66 -8.89 -7.87 8.34
N PHE A 67 -9.83 -7.31 7.57
CA PHE A 67 -9.56 -6.85 6.20
C PHE A 67 -8.56 -5.69 6.16
N ASP A 68 -8.67 -4.75 7.08
CA ASP A 68 -7.76 -3.61 7.18
C ASP A 68 -6.31 -4.05 7.47
N ARG A 69 -6.13 -4.99 8.41
CA ARG A 69 -4.82 -5.60 8.66
C ARG A 69 -4.23 -6.27 7.42
N ARG A 70 -5.04 -6.99 6.63
CA ARG A 70 -4.56 -7.61 5.38
C ARG A 70 -4.20 -6.56 4.34
N ALA A 71 -5.04 -5.54 4.16
CA ALA A 71 -4.76 -4.42 3.25
C ALA A 71 -3.43 -3.74 3.62
N ASN A 72 -3.17 -3.54 4.92
CA ASN A 72 -1.94 -2.92 5.38
C ASN A 72 -0.69 -3.78 5.07
N HIS A 73 -0.77 -5.11 5.19
CA HIS A 73 0.34 -5.98 4.77
C HIS A 73 0.65 -5.85 3.27
N TRP A 74 -0.39 -5.76 2.43
CA TRP A 74 -0.21 -5.56 1.00
C TRP A 74 0.40 -4.18 0.68
N LEU A 75 -0.02 -3.12 1.39
CA LEU A 75 0.55 -1.78 1.23
C LEU A 75 2.02 -1.71 1.66
N LEU A 76 2.38 -2.33 2.78
CA LEU A 76 3.77 -2.42 3.23
C LEU A 76 4.61 -3.21 2.21
N GLY A 77 4.09 -4.31 1.69
CA GLY A 77 4.73 -5.08 0.62
C GLY A 77 4.92 -4.25 -0.65
N ALA A 78 3.91 -3.46 -1.05
CA ALA A 78 3.98 -2.58 -2.21
C ALA A 78 5.07 -1.50 -2.04
N GLN A 79 5.14 -0.86 -0.86
CA GLN A 79 6.16 0.14 -0.55
C GLN A 79 7.57 -0.47 -0.56
N ALA A 80 7.77 -1.61 0.08
CA ALA A 80 9.06 -2.31 0.08
C ALA A 80 9.49 -2.69 -1.35
N THR A 81 8.55 -3.19 -2.16
CA THR A 81 8.81 -3.58 -3.55
C THR A 81 9.09 -2.36 -4.43
N LEU A 82 8.42 -1.23 -4.17
CA LEU A 82 8.66 0.02 -4.88
C LEU A 82 10.08 0.53 -4.60
N LEU A 83 10.51 0.54 -3.33
CA LEU A 83 11.88 0.90 -2.96
C LEU A 83 12.91 -0.01 -3.64
N ALA A 84 12.69 -1.32 -3.63
CA ALA A 84 13.56 -2.28 -4.31
C ALA A 84 13.60 -2.03 -5.83
N THR A 85 12.45 -1.76 -6.46
CA THR A 85 12.35 -1.41 -7.89
C THR A 85 13.18 -0.16 -8.19
N THR A 86 13.01 0.90 -7.41
CA THR A 86 13.78 2.15 -7.55
C THR A 86 15.29 1.89 -7.43
N ALA A 87 15.73 1.11 -6.44
CA ALA A 87 17.13 0.75 -6.27
C ALA A 87 17.68 -0.01 -7.49
N LEU A 88 16.93 -0.97 -8.04
CA LEU A 88 17.33 -1.68 -9.26
C LEU A 88 17.48 -0.74 -10.45
N PHE A 89 16.57 0.22 -10.61
CA PHE A 89 16.67 1.22 -11.67
C PHE A 89 17.91 2.11 -11.52
N ILE A 90 18.24 2.53 -10.31
CA ILE A 90 19.43 3.34 -10.00
C ILE A 90 20.71 2.55 -10.28
N ILE A 91 20.81 1.29 -9.84
CA ILE A 91 22.04 0.48 -9.99
C ILE A 91 22.38 0.23 -11.47
N ASP A 92 21.38 0.02 -12.31
CA ASP A 92 21.57 -0.24 -13.74
C ASP A 92 21.57 1.05 -14.57
N LEU A 93 21.52 2.22 -13.92
CA LEU A 93 21.75 3.50 -14.58
C LEU A 93 23.25 3.59 -14.93
N HIS A 94 23.61 3.26 -16.17
CA HIS A 94 24.99 3.34 -16.66
C HIS A 94 25.30 4.79 -17.09
N PRO A 95 26.27 5.48 -16.45
CA PRO A 95 26.70 6.80 -16.90
C PRO A 95 27.61 6.62 -18.13
N GLY A 96 27.10 6.89 -19.34
CA GLY A 96 27.95 7.08 -20.52
C GLY A 96 27.54 6.40 -21.84
N GLU A 97 26.56 5.49 -21.87
CA GLU A 97 26.06 4.92 -23.15
C GLU A 97 24.96 5.79 -23.76
N GLY A 98 25.30 7.04 -24.06
CA GLY A 98 24.56 7.79 -25.09
C GLY A 98 25.12 7.39 -26.47
N PRO A 99 24.30 7.26 -27.53
CA PRO A 99 24.83 7.06 -28.87
C PRO A 99 25.91 8.12 -29.16
N GLY A 100 27.06 7.71 -29.69
CA GLY A 100 28.25 8.56 -29.88
C GLY A 100 28.06 9.74 -30.86
N ASN A 101 26.83 10.06 -31.24
CA ASN A 101 26.47 11.17 -32.12
C ASN A 101 25.67 12.29 -31.42
N ILE A 102 25.52 12.28 -30.10
CA ILE A 102 24.86 13.39 -29.39
C ILE A 102 25.91 14.48 -29.14
N PRO A 103 25.77 15.70 -29.70
CA PRO A 103 26.77 16.78 -29.59
C PRO A 103 26.85 17.43 -28.19
N PHE A 104 26.16 16.87 -27.20
CA PHE A 104 26.14 17.34 -25.82
C PHE A 104 26.83 16.30 -24.94
N ALA A 105 27.92 16.70 -24.29
CA ALA A 105 28.59 15.86 -23.30
C ALA A 105 27.60 15.46 -22.17
N PRO A 106 27.73 14.26 -21.59
CA PRO A 106 26.87 13.85 -20.49
C PRO A 106 27.04 14.85 -19.33
N MET A 107 25.93 15.47 -18.92
CA MET A 107 25.91 16.44 -17.84
C MET A 107 26.23 15.71 -16.52
N GLN A 108 27.41 15.96 -15.96
CA GLN A 108 27.82 15.42 -14.66
C GLN A 108 27.06 16.15 -13.56
N VAL A 109 25.99 15.54 -13.05
CA VAL A 109 25.28 16.06 -11.88
C VAL A 109 26.04 15.62 -10.63
N GLY A 110 26.92 16.47 -10.12
CA GLY A 110 27.62 16.23 -8.86
C GLY A 110 26.66 16.34 -7.68
N LEU A 111 26.29 15.21 -7.07
CA LEU A 111 25.58 15.21 -5.79
C LEU A 111 26.59 15.52 -4.67
N ARG A 112 26.69 16.78 -4.27
CA ARG A 112 27.36 17.15 -3.01
C ARG A 112 26.41 16.85 -1.85
N ILE A 113 26.58 15.72 -1.20
CA ILE A 113 26.03 15.50 0.13
C ILE A 113 27.00 16.16 1.11
N ALA A 114 26.61 17.30 1.67
CA ALA A 114 27.31 17.90 2.80
C ALA A 114 26.97 17.07 4.05
N PHE A 115 27.99 16.48 4.68
CA PHE A 115 27.94 16.01 6.05
C PHE A 115 28.40 17.13 6.98
#